data_AF-A0A933VQL0-F1
#
_entry.id   AF-A0A933VQL0-F1
#
_cell.length_a   1.000
_cell.length_b   1.000
_cell.length_c   1.000
_cell.angle_alpha   90.00
_cell.angle_beta   90.00
_cell.angle_gamma   90.00
#
_symmetry.space_group_name_H-M   'P 1'
#
loop_
_entity.id
_entity.type
_entity.pdbx_description
1 polymer ?
#
loop_
_entity_poly.entity_id
_entity_poly.type
_entity_poly.pdbx_seq_one_letter_code
_entity_poly.pdbx_strand_id
1 'polypeptide(L)'
;MVEHAIRNEETHIMDKHTDALVGQPNRRGYSRIETSLFTVFKHKAKRNDDSPPQIGYTRDITPTGIYFYTQTKTERGDNVFLSIHLSADWAGVGMPPKLEGEGKVLRVENAARILPLDDFSGVAVQLNQELALST
;
A
#
# COMPACT_ATOMS: atom_id res chain seq x y z
N MET A 1 -58.36 -1.09 -43.15
CA MET A 1 -57.33 -2.12 -42.92
C MET A 1 -56.00 -1.38 -42.93
N VAL A 2 -55.59 -0.72 -41.83
CA VAL A 2 -54.91 -1.27 -40.63
C VAL A 2 -53.53 -1.82 -41.04
N GLU A 3 -52.49 -0.98 -40.94
CA GLU A 3 -51.29 -1.14 -40.06
C GLU A 3 -50.08 -1.68 -40.86
N HIS A 4 -48.81 -1.35 -40.66
CA HIS A 4 -48.08 -0.68 -39.59
C HIS A 4 -46.84 0.01 -40.19
N ALA A 5 -46.61 1.27 -39.84
CA ALA A 5 -45.33 1.96 -40.07
C ALA A 5 -44.41 1.63 -38.88
N ILE A 6 -43.22 1.07 -39.14
CA ILE A 6 -42.19 0.91 -38.12
C ILE A 6 -41.25 2.11 -38.22
N ARG A 7 -41.51 3.11 -37.37
CA ARG A 7 -40.53 4.08 -36.92
C ARG A 7 -39.65 3.39 -35.88
N ASN A 8 -38.33 3.37 -36.07
CA ASN A 8 -37.42 3.14 -34.96
C ASN A 8 -36.69 4.45 -34.67
N GLU A 9 -36.92 4.92 -33.46
CA GLU A 9 -36.54 6.20 -32.90
C GLU A 9 -35.04 6.22 -32.61
N GLU A 10 -34.41 7.31 -33.03
CA GLU A 10 -33.07 7.71 -32.63
C GLU A 10 -33.07 8.04 -31.13
N THR A 11 -32.62 7.11 -30.29
CA THR A 11 -32.34 7.42 -28.88
C THR A 11 -30.94 7.99 -28.76
N HIS A 12 -30.91 9.32 -28.85
CA HIS A 12 -29.82 10.19 -28.47
C HIS A 12 -29.67 10.16 -26.94
N ILE A 13 -28.94 9.19 -26.40
CA ILE A 13 -28.51 9.22 -25.00
C ILE A 13 -27.18 10.00 -24.96
N MET A 14 -27.30 11.32 -24.74
CA MET A 14 -26.19 12.11 -24.23
C MET A 14 -25.90 11.64 -22.81
N ASP A 15 -24.88 10.79 -22.65
CA ASP A 15 -24.33 10.48 -21.34
C ASP A 15 -23.46 11.66 -20.87
N LYS A 16 -24.12 12.68 -20.34
CA LYS A 16 -23.49 13.82 -19.67
C LYS A 16 -23.03 13.39 -18.28
N HIS A 17 -21.97 12.59 -18.16
CA HIS A 17 -21.17 12.50 -16.93
C HIS A 17 -19.85 11.76 -17.20
N THR A 18 -18.85 12.45 -17.75
CA THR A 18 -17.45 12.02 -17.57
C THR A 18 -16.44 13.17 -17.57
N ASP A 19 -16.86 14.35 -17.09
CA ASP A 19 -15.94 15.46 -16.81
C ASP A 19 -15.55 15.45 -15.33
N ALA A 20 -14.78 14.44 -14.89
CA ALA A 20 -14.10 14.48 -13.59
C ALA A 20 -12.98 13.43 -13.46
N LEU A 21 -12.07 13.31 -14.44
CA LEU A 21 -10.75 12.73 -14.17
C LEU A 21 -9.69 13.62 -14.81
N VAL A 22 -9.51 14.81 -14.24
CA VAL A 22 -8.24 15.54 -14.35
C VAL A 22 -7.20 14.63 -13.70
N GLY A 23 -6.59 13.78 -14.53
CA GLY A 23 -5.53 12.87 -14.14
C GLY A 23 -4.41 13.69 -13.52
N GLN A 24 -4.28 13.60 -12.20
CA GLN A 24 -3.08 14.10 -11.55
C GLN A 24 -1.90 13.41 -12.24
N PRO A 25 -0.88 14.15 -12.70
CA PRO A 25 0.27 13.53 -13.32
C PRO A 25 0.81 12.50 -12.34
N ASN A 26 1.00 11.26 -12.79
CA ASN A 26 1.58 10.21 -11.97
C ASN A 26 3.02 10.62 -11.66
N ARG A 27 3.23 11.26 -10.50
CA ARG A 27 4.55 11.79 -10.08
C ARG A 27 5.51 10.70 -9.62
N ARG A 28 5.16 9.42 -9.78
CA ARG A 28 5.89 8.29 -9.21
C ARG A 28 6.62 7.53 -10.31
N GLY A 29 7.87 7.18 -10.04
CA GLY A 29 8.72 6.40 -10.96
C GLY A 29 8.32 4.93 -11.09
N TYR A 30 7.51 4.41 -10.16
CA TYR A 30 7.05 3.02 -10.13
C TYR A 30 5.54 2.92 -9.90
N SER A 31 4.90 1.96 -10.59
CA SER A 31 3.56 1.49 -10.25
C SER A 31 3.58 0.78 -8.89
N ARG A 32 2.47 0.87 -8.17
CA ARG A 32 2.32 0.27 -6.84
C ARG A 32 1.54 -1.03 -6.94
N ILE A 33 2.06 -2.07 -6.31
CA ILE A 33 1.35 -3.33 -6.15
C ILE A 33 0.55 -3.23 -4.85
N GLU A 34 -0.77 -3.19 -4.96
CA GLU A 34 -1.65 -3.26 -3.80
C GLU A 34 -1.62 -4.68 -3.23
N THR A 35 -1.32 -4.80 -1.94
CA THR A 35 -1.21 -6.09 -1.26
C THR A 35 -1.36 -5.91 0.24
N SER A 36 -1.88 -6.94 0.90
CA SER A 36 -2.12 -6.96 2.34
C SER A 36 -1.32 -8.07 3.00
N LEU A 37 -0.01 -7.85 3.06
CA LEU A 37 0.95 -8.75 3.70
C LEU A 37 1.29 -8.28 5.10
N PHE A 38 1.50 -9.24 5.99
CA PHE A 38 2.02 -8.99 7.33
C PHE A 38 3.45 -8.41 7.24
N THR A 39 3.70 -7.33 7.99
CA THR A 39 5.02 -6.73 8.08
C THR A 39 5.43 -6.61 9.55
N VAL A 40 6.69 -6.94 9.81
CA VAL A 40 7.39 -6.64 11.05
C VAL A 40 8.35 -5.49 10.78
N PHE A 41 8.46 -4.53 11.69
CA PHE A 41 9.41 -3.44 11.56
C PHE A 41 10.07 -3.07 12.89
N LYS A 42 11.25 -2.48 12.82
CA LYS A 42 12.00 -1.99 13.99
C LYS A 42 12.61 -0.62 13.69
N HIS A 43 12.58 0.29 14.66
CA HIS A 43 13.33 1.54 14.57
C HIS A 43 14.83 1.26 14.66
N LYS A 44 15.60 1.74 13.68
CA LYS A 44 17.06 1.73 13.75
C LYS A 44 17.48 2.97 14.54
N ALA A 45 17.41 2.93 15.86
CA ALA A 45 17.95 4.04 16.63
C ALA A 45 19.48 4.10 16.57
N LYS A 46 19.99 5.29 16.88
CA LYS A 46 21.42 5.52 17.11
C LYS A 46 21.81 4.83 18.43
N ARG A 47 22.49 3.68 18.35
CA ARG A 47 23.12 2.93 19.47
C ARG A 47 22.24 2.86 20.74
N ASN A 48 21.57 1.73 20.98
CA ASN A 48 20.86 1.31 22.22
C ASN A 48 19.33 1.30 22.20
N ASP A 49 18.67 1.26 21.03
CA ASP A 49 17.23 0.98 21.00
C ASP A 49 16.96 -0.52 20.85
N ASP A 50 16.64 -1.12 22.00
CA ASP A 50 16.12 -2.48 22.13
C ASP A 50 14.59 -2.51 22.04
N SER A 51 13.97 -1.51 21.41
CA SER A 51 12.54 -1.55 21.12
C SER A 51 12.17 -2.90 20.49
N PRO A 52 11.12 -3.57 21.00
CA PRO A 52 10.69 -4.84 20.45
C PRO A 52 10.21 -4.63 19.01
N PRO A 53 10.32 -5.65 18.15
CA PRO A 53 9.76 -5.59 16.81
C PRO A 53 8.27 -5.26 16.86
N GLN A 54 7.84 -4.43 15.91
CA GLN A 54 6.50 -3.86 15.81
C GLN A 54 5.79 -4.46 14.61
N ILE A 55 4.46 -4.48 14.63
CA ILE A 55 3.64 -5.15 13.62
C ILE A 55 2.89 -4.12 12.78
N GLY A 56 2.73 -4.44 11.49
CA GLY A 56 1.83 -3.74 10.61
C GLY A 56 1.33 -4.61 9.45
N TYR A 57 0.53 -4.00 8.59
CA TYR A 57 0.02 -4.62 7.38
C TYR A 57 0.27 -3.71 6.20
N THR A 58 0.87 -4.25 5.14
CA THR A 58 1.09 -3.50 3.91
C THR A 58 -0.25 -3.10 3.28
N ARG A 59 -0.26 -1.94 2.65
CA ARG A 59 -1.29 -1.52 1.69
C ARG A 59 -0.76 -1.68 0.27
N ASP A 60 0.46 -1.20 0.07
CA ASP A 60 1.10 -1.18 -1.23
C ASP A 60 2.63 -1.28 -1.14
N ILE A 61 3.24 -1.89 -2.15
CA ILE A 61 4.69 -2.09 -2.25
C ILE A 61 5.18 -1.69 -3.65
N THR A 62 6.40 -1.18 -3.70
CA THR A 62 7.23 -0.95 -4.90
C THR A 62 8.66 -1.42 -4.61
N PRO A 63 9.53 -1.57 -5.62
CA PRO A 63 10.93 -1.93 -5.38
C PRO A 63 11.64 -0.97 -4.41
N THR A 64 11.28 0.32 -4.43
CA THR A 64 11.97 1.36 -3.65
C THR A 64 11.14 1.95 -2.51
N GLY A 65 9.97 1.39 -2.20
CA GLY A 65 9.07 2.04 -1.24
C GLY A 65 7.89 1.17 -0.85
N ILE A 66 7.40 1.41 0.36
CA ILE A 66 6.32 0.65 0.98
C ILE A 66 5.35 1.58 1.68
N TYR A 67 4.08 1.22 1.68
CA TYR A 67 3.08 1.81 2.56
C TYR A 67 2.46 0.72 3.42
N PHE A 68 2.41 0.94 4.73
CA PHE A 68 1.79 -0.01 5.67
C PHE A 68 1.02 0.71 6.77
N TYR A 69 0.09 -0.01 7.39
CA TYR A 69 -0.68 0.42 8.54
C TYR A 69 -0.11 -0.20 9.82
N THR A 70 -0.03 0.57 10.89
CA THR A 70 0.40 0.11 12.21
C THR A 70 -0.26 0.92 13.32
N GLN A 71 -0.38 0.33 14.51
CA GLN A 71 -0.78 1.05 15.74
C GLN A 71 0.41 1.68 16.46
N THR A 72 1.63 1.28 16.09
CA THR A 72 2.85 1.80 16.70
C THR A 72 3.08 3.23 16.24
N LYS A 73 3.41 4.11 17.19
CA LYS A 73 3.80 5.48 16.87
C LYS A 73 5.09 5.50 16.06
N THR A 74 5.06 6.17 14.93
CA THR A 74 6.20 6.36 14.03
C THR A 74 6.26 7.81 13.62
N GLU A 75 7.45 8.35 13.41
CA GLU A 75 7.64 9.74 13.02
C GLU A 75 8.27 9.87 11.64
N ARG A 76 7.96 10.98 10.95
CA ARG A 76 8.62 11.31 9.69
C ARG A 76 10.11 11.51 9.94
N GLY A 77 10.94 10.82 9.18
CA GLY A 77 12.38 10.90 9.27
C GLY A 77 13.03 9.72 9.98
N ASP A 78 12.25 8.89 10.66
CA ASP A 78 12.73 7.66 11.30
C ASP A 78 13.39 6.73 10.28
N ASN A 79 14.48 6.09 10.68
CA ASN A 79 15.06 4.98 9.93
C ASN A 79 14.51 3.69 10.50
N VAL A 80 13.98 2.83 9.62
CA VAL A 80 13.34 1.57 9.99
C VAL A 80 13.96 0.43 9.22
N PHE A 81 14.05 -0.72 9.88
CA PHE A 81 14.20 -2.03 9.24
C PHE A 81 12.82 -2.65 9.09
N LEU A 82 12.56 -3.30 7.96
CA LEU A 82 11.29 -3.91 7.57
C LEU A 82 11.52 -5.37 7.17
N SER A 83 10.59 -6.24 7.57
CA SER A 83 10.49 -7.64 7.15
C SER A 83 9.04 -7.93 6.77
N ILE A 84 8.78 -8.21 5.50
CA ILE A 84 7.44 -8.46 4.93
C ILE A 84 7.30 -9.97 4.70
N HIS A 85 6.28 -10.59 5.28
CA HIS A 85 6.11 -12.03 5.28
C HIS A 85 5.18 -12.45 4.13
N LEU A 86 5.66 -13.34 3.25
CA LEU A 86 4.91 -13.87 2.12
C LEU A 86 4.18 -15.16 2.55
N SER A 87 2.98 -15.04 3.12
CA SER A 87 2.28 -16.17 3.74
C SER A 87 1.12 -16.76 2.93
N ALA A 88 0.69 -16.14 1.82
CA ALA A 88 -0.62 -16.41 1.25
C ALA A 88 -0.81 -17.87 0.78
N ASP A 89 0.21 -18.52 0.20
CA ASP A 89 0.07 -19.87 -0.37
C ASP A 89 1.40 -20.65 -0.36
N TRP A 90 2.20 -20.50 0.71
CA TRP A 90 3.49 -21.19 0.78
C TRP A 90 3.29 -22.72 0.92
N ALA A 91 3.32 -23.41 -0.22
CA ALA A 91 3.19 -24.86 -0.34
C ALA A 91 4.53 -25.61 -0.17
N GLY A 92 5.61 -24.90 0.16
CA GLY A 92 6.95 -25.47 0.34
C GLY A 92 7.16 -26.09 1.73
N VAL A 93 8.10 -27.02 1.84
CA VAL A 93 8.60 -27.50 3.14
C VAL A 93 9.59 -26.46 3.68
N GLY A 94 9.25 -25.79 4.79
CA GLY A 94 10.14 -24.83 5.46
C GLY A 94 9.46 -23.51 5.85
N MET A 95 10.26 -22.55 6.30
CA MET A 95 9.79 -21.21 6.64
C MET A 95 9.45 -20.44 5.35
N PRO A 96 8.28 -19.77 5.26
CA PRO A 96 7.96 -18.94 4.11
C PRO A 96 9.02 -17.85 3.91
N PRO A 97 9.38 -17.51 2.67
CA PRO A 97 10.30 -16.43 2.40
C PRO A 97 9.74 -15.09 2.89
N LYS A 98 10.65 -14.18 3.20
CA LYS A 98 10.35 -12.80 3.58
C LYS A 98 11.12 -11.81 2.71
N LEU A 99 10.55 -10.62 2.54
CA LEU A 99 11.24 -9.49 1.91
C LEU A 99 11.76 -8.58 3.01
N GLU A 100 13.06 -8.32 3.00
CA GLU A 100 13.71 -7.49 4.01
C GLU A 100 14.29 -6.22 3.37
N GLY A 101 14.24 -5.13 4.12
CA GLY A 101 14.79 -3.87 3.64
C GLY A 101 14.89 -2.81 4.73
N GLU A 102 15.67 -1.79 4.42
CA GLU A 102 15.83 -0.63 5.29
C GLU A 102 15.36 0.62 4.56
N GLY A 103 14.77 1.54 5.30
CA GLY A 103 14.29 2.77 4.72
C GLY A 103 14.04 3.87 5.72
N LYS A 104 13.66 5.02 5.17
CA LYS A 104 13.32 6.22 5.91
C LYS A 104 11.83 6.52 5.79
N VAL A 105 11.19 6.80 6.91
CA VAL A 105 9.78 7.21 6.93
C VAL A 105 9.65 8.58 6.27
N LEU A 106 8.90 8.65 5.18
CA LEU A 106 8.65 9.89 4.45
C LEU A 106 7.42 10.63 4.95
N ARG A 107 6.40 9.88 5.37
CA ARG A 107 5.09 10.42 5.72
C ARG A 107 4.37 9.47 6.67
N VAL A 108 3.66 10.05 7.63
CA VAL A 108 2.76 9.37 8.55
C VAL A 108 1.40 10.07 8.47
N GLU A 109 0.33 9.30 8.37
CA GLU A 109 -1.04 9.79 8.21
C GLU A 109 -1.96 9.09 9.19
N ASN A 110 -2.98 9.80 9.68
CA ASN A 110 -4.04 9.15 10.45
C ASN A 110 -4.89 8.28 9.51
N ALA A 111 -4.98 6.98 9.80
CA ALA A 111 -5.70 6.01 8.98
C ALA A 111 -7.19 5.85 9.36
N ALA A 112 -7.72 6.64 10.31
CA ALA A 112 -9.11 6.55 10.77
C ALA A 112 -10.17 6.72 9.66
N ARG A 113 -9.80 7.31 8.52
CA ARG A 113 -10.69 7.41 7.35
C ARG A 113 -10.73 6.16 6.47
N ILE A 114 -9.80 5.22 6.67
CA ILE A 114 -9.60 4.03 5.83
C ILE A 114 -9.86 2.76 6.63
N LEU A 115 -9.47 2.73 7.90
CA LEU A 115 -9.75 1.64 8.83
C LEU A 115 -10.66 2.16 9.95
N PRO A 116 -11.70 1.41 10.35
CA PRO A 116 -12.64 1.81 11.41
C PRO A 116 -12.04 1.69 12.82
N LEU A 117 -10.72 1.90 12.95
CA LEU A 117 -9.95 1.74 14.17
C LEU A 117 -9.16 3.04 14.39
N ASP A 118 -9.52 3.77 15.45
CA ASP A 118 -9.04 5.13 15.71
C ASP A 118 -7.51 5.24 15.95
N ASP A 119 -6.85 4.11 16.18
CA ASP A 119 -5.44 4.07 16.60
C ASP A 119 -4.45 3.66 15.51
N PHE A 120 -4.89 3.49 14.26
CA PHE A 120 -3.99 3.13 13.17
C PHE A 120 -3.39 4.35 12.45
N SER A 121 -2.09 4.28 12.20
CA SER A 121 -1.34 5.21 11.36
C SER A 121 -0.96 4.52 10.05
N GLY A 122 -1.13 5.24 8.94
CA GLY A 122 -0.59 4.87 7.64
C GLY A 122 0.82 5.46 7.47
N VAL A 123 1.80 4.60 7.20
CA VAL A 123 3.22 4.94 7.16
C VAL A 123 3.76 4.68 5.77
N ALA A 124 4.32 5.71 5.14
CA ALA A 124 5.03 5.61 3.87
C ALA A 124 6.54 5.63 4.10
N VAL A 125 7.25 4.61 3.61
CA VAL A 125 8.70 4.48 3.74
C VAL A 125 9.34 4.48 2.37
N GLN A 126 10.42 5.26 2.23
CA GLN A 126 11.35 5.19 1.11
C GLN A 126 12.48 4.23 1.48
N LEU A 127 12.67 3.18 0.69
CA LEU A 127 13.74 2.25 0.93
C LEU A 127 15.07 2.83 0.46
N ASN A 128 16.13 2.51 1.18
CA ASN A 128 17.51 2.90 0.85
C ASN A 128 18.04 2.11 -0.35
N GLN A 129 17.57 0.87 -0.50
CA GLN A 129 17.88 -0.07 -1.57
C GLN A 129 16.62 -0.89 -1.88
N GLU A 130 16.65 -1.72 -2.91
CA GLU A 130 15.55 -2.62 -3.20
C GLU A 130 15.35 -3.66 -2.09
N LEU A 131 14.11 -4.14 -1.93
CA LEU A 131 13.81 -5.24 -1.00
C LEU A 131 14.57 -6.50 -1.40
N ALA A 132 15.25 -7.11 -0.42
CA ALA A 132 15.97 -8.36 -0.60
C ALA A 132 15.08 -9.55 -0.20
N LEU A 133 15.14 -10.63 -0.99
CA LEU A 133 14.51 -11.90 -0.63
C LEU A 133 15.39 -12.63 0.40
N SER A 134 14.77 -13.09 1.48
CA SER A 134 15.41 -13.78 2.61
C SER A 134 14.62 -15.03 2.96
N THR A 135 15.32 -16.16 3.15
CA THR A 135 14.76 -17.51 3.38
C THR A 135 15.25 -18.09 4.69
#